data_AF-A0A6I9MED9-F1
#
_entry.id   AF-A0A6I9MED9-F1
#
_cell.length_a   1.000
_cell.length_b   1.000
_cell.length_c   1.000
_cell.angle_alpha   90.00
_cell.angle_beta   90.00
_cell.angle_gamma   90.00
#
_symmetry.space_group_name_H-M   'P 1'
#
loop_
_entity.id
_entity.type
_entity.pdbx_description
1 polymer ?
#
loop_
_entity_poly.entity_id
_entity_poly.type
_entity_poly.pdbx_seq_one_letter_code
_entity_poly.pdbx_strand_id
1 'polypeptide(L)'
;MTPLGRLYLLRVLGAPPVFLLGLLLALPLGPQGLSGVRSSAARIAHQPPQKHSTRGFLKPAAHLVGHPSKQNSLLWRANTDRAFLRHGFSLNNNSLLVPASGLYFVYSQVVFSGESCSPKATPAPIYLAHEVQLLSSQYPFHVPLLSAQKSVYPGLQGPWVRSMYQGAVFLLSKGDQLSTHTDGVSHLHFSPSSVFFGAFAL
;
A
#
# COMPACT_ATOMS: atom_id res chain seq x y z
N MET A 1 -70.54 -2.72 12.77
CA MET A 1 -70.02 -3.37 11.55
C MET A 1 -68.53 -3.58 11.75
N THR A 2 -68.11 -4.82 11.53
CA THR A 2 -66.77 -5.41 11.75
C THR A 2 -65.68 -4.84 10.82
N PRO A 3 -64.39 -5.04 11.15
CA PRO A 3 -63.25 -4.25 10.63
C PRO A 3 -62.64 -4.85 9.36
N LEU A 4 -61.90 -4.05 8.58
CA LEU A 4 -61.03 -4.57 7.51
C LEU A 4 -59.55 -4.38 7.86
N GLY A 5 -58.82 -5.48 7.75
CA GLY A 5 -57.51 -5.71 8.35
C GLY A 5 -56.34 -4.99 7.69
N ARG A 6 -55.37 -4.65 8.55
CA ARG A 6 -54.05 -4.15 8.17
C ARG A 6 -53.14 -5.36 7.95
N LEU A 7 -52.81 -5.66 6.70
CA LEU A 7 -51.84 -6.70 6.34
C LEU A 7 -50.42 -6.18 6.60
N TYR A 8 -49.70 -6.88 7.48
CA TYR A 8 -48.27 -6.74 7.69
C TYR A 8 -47.52 -7.44 6.54
N LEU A 9 -46.69 -6.71 5.80
CA LEU A 9 -45.73 -7.28 4.87
C LEU A 9 -44.40 -7.51 5.60
N LEU A 10 -44.15 -8.78 5.96
CA LEU A 10 -42.82 -9.27 6.34
C LEU A 10 -41.86 -9.01 5.16
N ARG A 11 -40.86 -8.14 5.34
CA ARG A 11 -39.70 -8.11 4.44
C ARG A 11 -38.75 -9.22 4.83
N VAL A 12 -38.66 -10.20 3.94
CA VAL A 12 -37.77 -11.36 3.99
C VAL A 12 -36.31 -10.91 3.94
N LEU A 13 -35.53 -11.53 4.81
CA LEU A 13 -34.09 -11.43 5.01
C LEU A 13 -33.35 -11.90 3.73
N GLY A 14 -32.73 -10.98 2.99
CA GLY A 14 -31.91 -11.28 1.82
C GLY A 14 -30.43 -11.38 2.18
N ALA A 15 -29.90 -12.61 2.24
CA ALA A 15 -28.47 -12.89 2.37
C ALA A 15 -27.74 -12.73 1.01
N PRO A 16 -26.45 -12.35 0.98
CA PRO A 16 -25.70 -12.12 -0.25
C PRO A 16 -25.27 -13.43 -0.93
N PRO A 17 -25.06 -13.43 -2.27
CA PRO A 17 -24.75 -14.63 -3.03
C PRO A 17 -23.28 -15.03 -2.86
N VAL A 18 -23.07 -16.29 -2.48
CA VAL A 18 -21.77 -16.97 -2.47
C VAL A 18 -21.38 -17.30 -3.91
N PHE A 19 -20.34 -16.64 -4.44
CA PHE A 19 -19.71 -17.04 -5.70
C PHE A 19 -18.82 -18.27 -5.46
N LEU A 20 -19.30 -19.46 -5.85
CA LEU A 20 -18.51 -20.68 -5.89
C LEU A 20 -17.86 -20.79 -7.28
N LEU A 21 -16.54 -20.54 -7.36
CA LEU A 21 -15.77 -20.76 -8.58
C LEU A 21 -15.36 -22.24 -8.65
N GLY A 22 -16.04 -23.00 -9.52
CA GLY A 22 -15.75 -24.41 -9.76
C GLY A 22 -14.46 -24.60 -10.56
N LEU A 23 -13.47 -25.26 -9.95
CA LEU A 23 -12.28 -25.77 -10.64
C LEU A 23 -12.54 -27.24 -11.01
N LEU A 24 -12.90 -27.52 -12.26
CA LEU A 24 -12.96 -28.88 -12.80
C LEU A 24 -11.53 -29.40 -13.02
N LEU A 25 -11.05 -30.29 -12.14
CA LEU A 25 -9.88 -31.13 -12.40
C LEU A 25 -10.34 -32.36 -13.18
N ALA A 26 -10.13 -32.35 -14.49
CA ALA A 26 -10.28 -33.54 -15.32
C ALA A 26 -9.10 -34.49 -15.07
N LEU A 27 -9.35 -35.59 -14.37
CA LEU A 27 -8.48 -36.77 -14.34
C LEU A 27 -8.96 -37.74 -15.44
N PRO A 28 -8.11 -38.19 -16.39
CA PRO A 28 -8.43 -39.36 -17.17
C PRO A 28 -7.94 -40.61 -16.42
N LEU A 29 -8.87 -41.53 -16.16
CA LEU A 29 -8.57 -42.88 -15.69
C LEU A 29 -8.75 -43.86 -16.85
N GLY A 30 -7.73 -44.68 -17.10
CA GLY A 30 -7.82 -45.97 -17.79
C GLY A 30 -6.79 -46.19 -18.90
N PRO A 31 -6.51 -47.44 -19.29
CA PRO A 31 -6.32 -48.67 -18.50
C PRO A 31 -4.96 -49.35 -18.82
N GLN A 32 -4.63 -50.41 -18.08
CA GLN A 32 -3.43 -51.24 -18.26
C GLN A 32 -3.43 -52.01 -19.60
N GLY A 33 -2.25 -52.18 -20.21
CA GLY A 33 -2.05 -53.10 -21.34
C GLY A 33 -0.59 -53.13 -21.83
N LEU A 34 0.06 -54.27 -21.65
CA LEU A 34 1.44 -54.59 -22.04
C LEU A 34 1.67 -54.51 -23.56
N SER A 35 2.82 -53.98 -23.98
CA SER A 35 3.68 -54.67 -24.96
C SER A 35 5.07 -54.05 -24.96
N GLY A 36 6.07 -54.85 -24.62
CA GLY A 36 7.47 -54.46 -24.66
C GLY A 36 8.02 -54.52 -26.07
N VAL A 37 8.73 -53.47 -26.49
CA VAL A 37 9.75 -53.57 -27.52
C VAL A 37 10.93 -52.67 -27.12
N ARG A 38 12.09 -53.32 -27.02
CA ARG A 38 13.43 -52.76 -26.81
C ARG A 38 13.64 -51.41 -27.52
N SER A 39 13.96 -50.37 -26.75
CA SER A 39 14.59 -49.17 -27.30
C SER A 39 16.09 -49.19 -27.02
N SER A 40 16.84 -49.18 -28.13
CA SER A 40 18.28 -49.12 -28.22
C SER A 40 18.83 -47.84 -27.57
N ALA A 41 20.00 -47.98 -26.95
CA ALA A 41 20.68 -46.94 -26.21
C ALA A 41 21.07 -45.75 -27.10
N ALA A 42 20.57 -44.56 -26.75
CA ALA A 42 21.22 -43.29 -27.05
C ALA A 42 21.38 -42.54 -25.73
N ARG A 43 22.54 -42.72 -25.08
CA ARG A 43 22.99 -41.84 -23.98
C ARG A 43 23.27 -40.46 -24.57
N ILE A 44 22.25 -39.62 -24.65
CA ILE A 44 22.45 -38.18 -24.76
C ILE A 44 22.73 -37.70 -23.33
N ALA A 45 23.94 -37.19 -23.13
CA ALA A 45 24.34 -36.52 -21.90
C ALA A 45 23.36 -35.37 -21.63
N HIS A 46 22.38 -35.60 -20.75
CA HIS A 46 21.63 -34.53 -20.11
C HIS A 46 22.55 -33.89 -19.09
N GLN A 47 23.44 -33.00 -19.56
CA GLN A 47 23.86 -31.91 -18.68
C GLN A 47 22.58 -31.13 -18.35
N PRO A 48 22.18 -31.03 -17.07
CA PRO A 48 21.12 -30.11 -16.70
C PRO A 48 21.57 -28.72 -17.18
N PRO A 49 20.67 -27.91 -17.79
CA PRO A 49 21.04 -26.55 -18.15
C PRO A 49 21.62 -25.93 -16.88
N GLN A 50 22.86 -25.46 -16.98
CA GLN A 50 23.42 -24.61 -15.95
C GLN A 50 22.38 -23.52 -15.75
N LYS A 51 21.68 -23.57 -14.62
CA LYS A 51 20.98 -22.42 -14.10
C LYS A 51 22.11 -21.42 -13.93
N HIS A 52 22.31 -20.57 -14.94
CA HIS A 52 22.80 -19.25 -14.72
C HIS A 52 21.81 -18.69 -13.71
N SER A 53 22.11 -18.87 -12.43
CA SER A 53 21.72 -17.93 -11.41
C SER A 53 22.27 -16.62 -11.95
N THR A 54 21.46 -15.93 -12.75
CA THR A 54 21.48 -14.49 -12.77
C THR A 54 21.59 -14.15 -11.29
N ARG A 55 22.75 -13.63 -10.91
CA ARG A 55 22.98 -13.10 -9.58
C ARG A 55 21.89 -12.05 -9.44
N GLY A 56 20.74 -12.47 -8.92
CA GLY A 56 19.49 -11.74 -9.07
C GLY A 56 19.77 -10.41 -8.44
N PHE A 57 19.81 -9.35 -9.25
CA PHE A 57 19.99 -8.02 -8.72
C PHE A 57 18.84 -7.82 -7.75
N LEU A 58 19.16 -7.79 -6.46
CA LEU A 58 18.16 -7.71 -5.41
C LEU A 58 17.45 -6.37 -5.59
N LYS A 59 16.13 -6.40 -5.77
CA LYS A 59 15.36 -5.21 -6.10
C LYS A 59 15.37 -4.22 -4.92
N PRO A 60 15.78 -2.95 -5.12
CA PRO A 60 15.67 -1.92 -4.10
C PRO A 60 14.26 -1.83 -3.53
N ALA A 61 14.15 -1.83 -2.20
CA ALA A 61 12.88 -1.64 -1.52
C ALA A 61 13.06 -0.93 -0.17
N ALA A 62 12.10 -0.11 0.19
CA ALA A 62 12.02 0.60 1.45
C ALA A 62 10.58 0.62 1.97
N HIS A 63 10.44 0.49 3.28
CA HIS A 63 9.21 0.73 4.02
C HIS A 63 9.57 1.49 5.28
N LEU A 64 9.00 2.67 5.46
CA LEU A 64 9.23 3.56 6.58
C LEU A 64 7.94 3.72 7.38
N VAL A 65 8.09 3.92 8.68
CA VAL A 65 6.97 4.20 9.58
C VAL A 65 7.17 5.57 10.21
N GLY A 66 6.07 6.24 10.55
CA GLY A 66 6.12 7.52 11.26
C GLY A 66 6.75 7.35 12.65
N HIS A 67 7.65 8.26 13.01
CA HIS A 67 8.18 8.38 14.36
C HIS A 67 7.23 9.24 15.21
N PRO A 68 6.69 8.71 16.33
CA PRO A 68 5.91 9.52 17.24
C PRO A 68 6.83 10.56 17.89
N SER A 69 6.75 11.81 17.43
CA SER A 69 7.52 12.93 17.95
C SER A 69 6.58 14.02 18.46
N LYS A 70 6.99 14.76 19.49
CA LYS A 70 6.29 15.98 19.94
C LYS A 70 6.51 17.17 19.00
N GLN A 71 7.38 17.03 18.00
CA GLN A 71 7.58 18.04 16.97
C GLN A 71 6.35 18.09 16.06
N ASN A 72 5.97 19.28 15.59
CA ASN A 72 4.87 19.46 14.65
C ASN A 72 5.26 19.05 13.21
N SER A 73 5.99 17.94 13.09
CA SER A 73 6.57 17.42 11.85
C SER A 73 6.50 15.89 11.81
N LEU A 74 6.18 15.35 10.64
CA LEU A 74 6.22 13.91 10.38
C LEU A 74 7.66 13.47 10.05
N LEU A 75 8.30 12.78 10.99
CA LEU A 75 9.63 12.19 10.80
C LEU A 75 9.51 10.69 10.48
N TRP A 76 10.28 10.22 9.51
CA TRP A 76 10.31 8.82 9.08
C TRP A 76 11.43 8.05 9.77
N ARG A 77 11.21 6.75 10.01
CA ARG A 77 12.23 5.82 10.51
C ARG A 77 12.09 4.44 9.88
N ALA A 78 13.20 3.69 9.86
CA ALA A 78 13.30 2.38 9.20
C ALA A 78 13.80 1.25 10.10
N ASN A 79 14.11 1.53 11.37
CA ASN A 79 14.80 0.60 12.28
C ASN A 79 13.87 -0.09 13.29
N THR A 80 12.54 -0.01 13.12
CA THR A 80 11.54 -0.58 14.02
C THR A 80 10.36 -1.17 13.27
N ASP A 81 9.47 -1.91 13.95
CA ASP A 81 8.08 -2.17 13.51
C ASP A 81 7.89 -2.68 12.07
N ARG A 82 8.74 -3.60 11.61
CA ARG A 82 8.78 -4.14 10.23
C ARG A 82 9.16 -3.13 9.14
N ALA A 83 9.53 -1.91 9.51
CA ALA A 83 10.17 -0.96 8.61
C ALA A 83 11.56 -1.48 8.17
N PHE A 84 11.98 -1.10 6.97
CA PHE A 84 13.25 -1.53 6.41
C PHE A 84 13.76 -0.59 5.31
N LEU A 85 15.08 -0.64 5.12
CA LEU A 85 15.79 -0.14 3.95
C LEU A 85 16.58 -1.32 3.36
N ARG A 86 16.41 -1.62 2.08
CA ARG A 86 17.05 -2.76 1.42
C ARG A 86 17.62 -2.38 0.07
N HIS A 87 18.75 -3.01 -0.25
CA HIS A 87 19.40 -2.99 -1.56
C HIS A 87 19.67 -1.59 -2.11
N GLY A 88 20.17 -0.70 -1.24
CA GLY A 88 20.71 0.61 -1.62
C GLY A 88 19.85 1.80 -1.21
N PHE A 89 18.56 1.62 -0.92
CA PHE A 89 17.78 2.72 -0.34
C PHE A 89 18.40 3.19 0.97
N SER A 90 18.40 4.50 1.18
CA SER A 90 18.83 5.14 2.42
C SER A 90 17.90 6.30 2.76
N LEU A 91 17.74 6.59 4.05
CA LEU A 91 17.00 7.73 4.55
C LEU A 91 17.97 8.84 4.94
N ASN A 92 17.88 10.00 4.29
CA ASN A 92 18.71 11.17 4.57
C ASN A 92 17.82 12.42 4.66
N ASN A 93 17.98 13.24 5.70
CA ASN A 93 17.16 14.45 5.91
C ASN A 93 15.66 14.21 5.68
N ASN A 94 15.12 13.15 6.28
CA ASN A 94 13.72 12.75 6.16
C ASN A 94 13.25 12.37 4.74
N SER A 95 14.17 12.11 3.82
CA SER A 95 13.90 11.75 2.41
C SER A 95 14.52 10.41 2.03
N LEU A 96 13.79 9.59 1.27
CA LEU A 96 14.31 8.36 0.67
C LEU A 96 15.16 8.68 -0.56
N LEU A 97 16.41 8.22 -0.54
CA LEU A 97 17.32 8.32 -1.69
C LEU A 97 17.18 7.11 -2.61
N VAL A 98 16.85 7.36 -3.87
CA VAL A 98 16.71 6.34 -4.91
C VAL A 98 18.10 5.81 -5.32
N PRO A 99 18.38 4.50 -5.16
CA PRO A 99 19.74 3.98 -5.37
C PRO A 99 20.14 3.74 -6.82
N ALA A 100 19.15 3.55 -7.72
CA ALA A 100 19.37 3.26 -9.13
C ALA A 100 18.22 3.80 -9.97
N SER A 101 18.49 4.21 -11.20
CA SER A 101 17.44 4.66 -12.12
C SER A 101 16.54 3.50 -12.56
N GLY A 102 15.24 3.74 -12.68
CA GLY A 102 14.27 2.72 -13.08
C GLY A 102 12.83 3.06 -12.69
N LEU A 103 11.92 2.10 -12.90
CA LEU A 103 10.54 2.21 -12.48
C LEU A 103 10.40 1.82 -11.00
N TYR A 104 9.73 2.65 -10.23
CA TYR A 104 9.46 2.41 -8.82
C TYR A 104 7.97 2.57 -8.55
N PHE A 105 7.39 1.63 -7.81
CA PHE A 105 6.12 1.88 -7.15
C PHE A 105 6.37 2.63 -5.85
N VAL A 106 5.82 3.83 -5.72
CA VAL A 106 5.93 4.69 -4.54
C VAL A 106 4.55 4.77 -3.90
N TYR A 107 4.49 4.64 -2.57
CA TYR A 107 3.23 4.63 -1.83
C TYR A 107 3.37 5.28 -0.46
N SER A 108 2.28 5.86 0.03
CA SER A 108 2.23 6.44 1.37
C SER A 108 0.81 6.37 1.93
N GLN A 109 0.72 6.23 3.26
CA GLN A 109 -0.53 6.33 4.00
C GLN A 109 -0.35 7.21 5.23
N VAL A 110 -1.39 8.00 5.51
CA VAL A 110 -1.59 8.67 6.78
C VAL A 110 -3.02 8.47 7.26
N VAL A 111 -3.19 8.36 8.58
CA VAL A 111 -4.49 8.42 9.24
C VAL A 111 -4.49 9.63 10.15
N PHE A 112 -5.53 10.45 10.01
CA PHE A 112 -5.80 11.57 10.88
C PHE A 112 -6.97 11.26 11.81
N SER A 113 -6.91 11.77 13.03
CA SER A 113 -7.98 11.70 14.01
C SER A 113 -8.05 12.99 14.82
N GLY A 114 -9.22 13.29 15.34
CA GLY A 114 -9.40 14.39 16.28
C GLY A 114 -10.72 14.29 17.02
N GLU A 115 -10.86 15.14 18.02
CA GLU A 115 -12.05 15.21 18.85
C GLU A 115 -13.14 16.09 18.21
N SER A 116 -14.36 15.92 18.70
CA SER A 116 -15.48 16.83 18.42
C SER A 116 -15.19 18.25 18.90
N CYS A 117 -15.81 19.24 18.24
CA CYS A 117 -15.75 20.63 18.71
C CYS A 117 -16.53 20.79 20.03
N SER A 118 -16.06 21.69 20.89
CA SER A 118 -16.84 22.07 22.08
C SER A 118 -18.18 22.70 21.65
N PRO A 119 -19.29 22.50 22.40
CA PRO A 119 -20.60 23.09 22.06
C PRO A 119 -20.61 24.62 21.97
N LYS A 120 -19.59 25.27 22.54
CA LYS A 120 -19.43 26.74 22.56
C LYS A 120 -18.55 27.27 21.43
N ALA A 121 -17.93 26.40 20.63
CA ALA A 121 -17.05 26.79 19.54
C ALA A 121 -17.80 26.73 18.20
N THR A 122 -17.68 27.77 17.39
CA THR A 122 -18.03 27.72 15.96
C THR A 122 -16.99 26.85 15.24
N PRO A 123 -17.37 25.70 14.66
CA PRO A 123 -16.40 24.81 14.03
C PRO A 123 -15.82 25.45 12.77
N ALA A 124 -14.51 25.69 12.75
CA ALA A 124 -13.79 25.98 11.52
C ALA A 124 -13.46 24.67 10.79
N PRO A 125 -13.48 24.65 9.44
CA PRO A 125 -13.01 23.49 8.70
C PRO A 125 -11.53 23.25 8.98
N ILE A 126 -11.19 22.00 9.27
CA ILE A 126 -9.82 21.52 9.35
C ILE A 126 -9.43 21.02 7.97
N TYR A 127 -8.42 21.64 7.39
CA TYR A 127 -7.80 21.18 6.14
C TYR A 127 -6.72 20.14 6.45
N LEU A 128 -6.78 19.01 5.77
CA LEU A 128 -5.84 17.91 5.88
C LEU A 128 -5.31 17.62 4.48
N ALA A 129 -3.99 17.51 4.35
CA ALA A 129 -3.35 17.12 3.10
C ALA A 129 -2.15 16.24 3.37
N HIS A 130 -1.86 15.36 2.41
CA HIS A 130 -0.65 14.57 2.43
C HIS A 130 -0.13 14.36 1.01
N GLU A 131 1.13 14.71 0.81
CA GLU A 131 1.81 14.65 -0.47
C GLU A 131 3.08 13.82 -0.40
N VAL A 132 3.37 13.08 -1.47
CA VAL A 132 4.69 12.55 -1.77
C VAL A 132 5.33 13.47 -2.80
N GLN A 133 6.53 13.96 -2.51
CA GLN A 133 7.24 14.95 -3.32
C GLN A 133 8.57 14.38 -3.82
N LEU A 134 8.96 14.80 -5.01
CA LEU A 134 10.23 14.49 -5.65
C LEU A 134 11.13 15.72 -5.66
N LEU A 135 12.37 15.55 -5.21
CA LEU A 135 13.47 16.46 -5.49
C LEU A 135 14.50 15.72 -6.35
N SER A 136 14.71 16.20 -7.58
CA SER A 136 15.60 15.59 -8.56
C SER A 136 16.63 16.60 -9.04
N SER A 137 17.80 16.15 -9.51
CA SER A 137 18.79 17.04 -10.13
C SER A 137 18.27 17.76 -11.38
N GLN A 138 17.18 17.25 -11.98
CA GLN A 138 16.55 17.84 -13.16
C GLN A 138 15.78 19.14 -12.83
N TYR A 139 15.36 19.34 -11.58
CA TYR A 139 14.55 20.49 -11.17
C TYR A 139 15.01 21.04 -9.81
N PRO A 140 15.24 22.35 -9.64
CA PRO A 140 15.76 22.91 -8.40
C PRO A 140 14.73 23.03 -7.26
N PHE A 141 13.55 22.41 -7.38
CA PHE A 141 12.45 22.51 -6.41
C PHE A 141 11.69 21.19 -6.27
N HIS A 142 10.90 21.06 -5.19
CA HIS A 142 10.06 19.90 -4.92
C HIS A 142 8.86 19.85 -5.88
N VAL A 143 8.64 18.68 -6.49
CA VAL A 143 7.51 18.41 -7.38
C VAL A 143 6.58 17.37 -6.74
N PRO A 144 5.28 17.65 -6.53
CA PRO A 144 4.33 16.66 -6.04
C PRO A 144 4.15 15.51 -7.04
N LEU A 145 4.32 14.27 -6.57
CA LEU A 145 4.05 13.05 -7.35
C LEU A 145 2.66 12.48 -7.04
N LEU A 146 2.27 12.51 -5.76
CA LEU A 146 1.00 12.01 -5.26
C LEU A 146 0.48 13.03 -4.24
N SER A 147 -0.77 13.48 -4.39
CA SER A 147 -1.40 14.40 -3.44
C SER A 147 -2.81 13.94 -3.11
N ALA A 148 -3.14 13.94 -1.81
CA ALA A 148 -4.48 13.68 -1.31
C ALA A 148 -4.86 14.76 -0.30
N GLN A 149 -6.13 15.20 -0.35
CA GLN A 149 -6.64 16.28 0.49
C GLN A 149 -8.04 15.93 1.01
N LYS A 150 -8.35 16.34 2.24
CA LYS A 150 -9.69 16.24 2.83
C LYS A 150 -9.96 17.47 3.69
N SER A 151 -11.22 17.86 3.73
CA SER A 151 -11.72 18.82 4.72
C SER A 151 -12.55 18.09 5.77
N VAL A 152 -12.36 18.45 7.03
CA VAL A 152 -13.16 17.94 8.16
C VAL A 152 -13.84 19.12 8.82
N TYR A 153 -15.15 19.04 8.98
CA TYR A 153 -15.89 19.90 9.91
C TYR A 153 -16.09 19.10 11.19
N PRO A 154 -15.38 19.42 12.28
CA PRO A 154 -15.56 18.69 13.53
C PRO A 154 -16.99 18.93 14.02
N GLY A 155 -17.79 17.87 14.07
CA GLY A 155 -19.15 17.93 14.57
C GLY A 155 -19.19 18.13 16.08
N LEU A 156 -20.41 18.29 16.60
CA LEU A 156 -20.69 18.31 18.04
C LEU A 156 -20.76 16.90 18.66
N GLN A 157 -20.72 15.85 17.84
CA GLN A 157 -20.86 14.47 18.29
C GLN A 157 -19.70 13.60 17.82
N GLY A 158 -18.91 13.15 18.79
CA GLY A 158 -17.91 12.08 18.63
C GLY A 158 -16.61 12.48 17.95
N PRO A 159 -15.54 11.68 18.16
CA PRO A 159 -14.29 11.87 17.45
C PRO A 159 -14.45 11.56 15.97
N TRP A 160 -13.57 12.12 15.15
CA TRP A 160 -13.51 11.87 13.72
C TRP A 160 -12.20 11.17 13.34
N VAL A 161 -12.25 10.38 12.26
CA VAL A 161 -11.09 9.69 11.69
C VAL A 161 -11.13 9.81 10.17
N ARG A 162 -9.97 10.06 9.54
CA ARG A 162 -9.81 10.14 8.08
C ARG A 162 -8.51 9.49 7.65
N SER A 163 -8.60 8.48 6.79
CA SER A 163 -7.44 7.84 6.16
C SER A 163 -7.19 8.39 4.77
N MET A 164 -5.93 8.54 4.38
CA MET A 164 -5.49 8.85 3.02
C MET A 164 -4.40 7.86 2.63
N TYR A 165 -4.65 7.10 1.57
CA TYR A 165 -3.67 6.20 0.96
C TYR A 165 -3.48 6.61 -0.50
N GLN A 166 -2.25 6.59 -0.97
CA GLN A 166 -1.90 6.87 -2.35
C GLN A 166 -0.71 6.02 -2.78
N GLY A 167 -0.68 5.62 -4.06
CA GLY A 167 0.46 4.95 -4.65
C GLY A 167 0.37 4.84 -6.16
N ALA A 168 1.50 4.99 -6.84
CA ALA A 168 1.62 4.89 -8.29
C ALA A 168 3.05 4.52 -8.71
N VAL A 169 3.24 4.24 -10.00
CA VAL A 169 4.55 3.94 -10.59
C VAL A 169 5.15 5.20 -11.21
N PHE A 170 6.42 5.46 -10.92
CA PHE A 170 7.18 6.58 -11.48
C PHE A 170 8.51 6.10 -12.04
N LEU A 171 8.97 6.75 -13.11
CA LEU A 171 10.34 6.62 -13.59
C LEU A 171 11.21 7.58 -12.78
N LEU A 172 12.13 7.03 -11.98
CA LEU A 172 13.02 7.78 -11.10
C LEU A 172 14.47 7.61 -11.53
N SER A 173 15.29 8.61 -11.21
CA SER A 173 16.73 8.62 -11.44
C SER A 173 17.49 8.28 -10.16
N LYS A 174 18.67 7.67 -10.31
CA LYS A 174 19.60 7.50 -9.18
C LYS A 174 19.89 8.86 -8.52
N GLY A 175 19.76 8.92 -7.20
CA GLY A 175 19.99 10.13 -6.40
C GLY A 175 18.77 11.02 -6.23
N ASP A 176 17.65 10.70 -6.88
CA ASP A 176 16.37 11.35 -6.60
C ASP A 176 15.99 11.17 -5.12
N GLN A 177 15.40 12.21 -4.56
CA GLN A 177 14.94 12.28 -3.18
C GLN A 177 13.42 12.26 -3.16
N LEU A 178 12.84 11.24 -2.52
CA LEU A 178 11.41 11.17 -2.26
C LEU A 178 11.15 11.59 -0.81
N SER A 179 10.36 12.64 -0.63
CA SER A 179 9.97 13.17 0.67
C SER A 179 8.45 13.25 0.79
N THR A 180 7.94 13.66 1.94
CA THR A 180 6.51 13.90 2.12
C THR A 180 6.22 15.24 2.77
N HIS A 181 5.13 15.87 2.37
CA HIS A 181 4.56 17.05 3.02
C HIS A 181 3.18 16.71 3.58
N THR A 182 2.84 17.22 4.77
CA THR A 182 1.58 16.90 5.44
C THR A 182 1.02 18.13 6.13
N ASP A 183 -0.20 18.52 5.76
CA ASP A 183 -0.99 19.50 6.52
C ASP A 183 -1.85 18.79 7.57
N GLY A 184 -1.92 19.36 8.77
CA GLY A 184 -2.65 18.77 9.90
C GLY A 184 -1.86 17.70 10.66
N VAL A 185 -0.52 17.84 10.74
CA VAL A 185 0.37 16.90 11.48
C VAL A 185 -0.09 16.65 12.92
N SER A 186 -0.61 17.67 13.60
CA SER A 186 -1.17 17.57 14.95
C SER A 186 -2.32 16.57 15.09
N HIS A 187 -2.94 16.18 13.99
CA HIS A 187 -4.03 15.21 13.94
C HIS A 187 -3.57 13.81 13.51
N LEU A 188 -2.28 13.57 13.25
CA LEU A 188 -1.82 12.25 12.83
C LEU A 188 -1.98 11.21 13.94
N HIS A 189 -2.59 10.08 13.60
CA HIS A 189 -2.66 8.91 14.44
C HIS A 189 -1.41 8.03 14.23
N PHE A 190 -0.37 8.27 15.02
CA PHE A 190 0.90 7.57 14.89
C PHE A 190 0.80 6.11 15.32
N SER A 191 0.79 5.22 14.33
CA SER A 191 1.05 3.79 14.50
C SER A 191 1.77 3.26 13.25
N PRO A 192 2.57 2.18 13.38
CA PRO A 192 3.26 1.58 12.23
C PRO A 192 2.34 1.14 11.09
N SER A 193 1.06 0.85 11.38
CA SER A 193 0.06 0.43 10.40
C SER A 193 -0.78 1.59 9.84
N SER A 194 -0.68 2.78 10.42
CA SER A 194 -1.51 3.93 10.06
C SER A 194 -0.72 5.04 9.34
N VAL A 195 0.55 5.22 9.69
CA VAL A 195 1.42 6.26 9.13
C VAL A 195 2.70 5.61 8.59
N PHE A 196 2.76 5.43 7.28
CA PHE A 196 3.87 4.78 6.60
C PHE A 196 4.12 5.36 5.20
N PHE A 197 5.36 5.21 4.73
CA PHE A 197 5.82 5.68 3.42
C PHE A 197 6.83 4.68 2.86
N GLY A 198 6.74 4.34 1.59
CA GLY A 198 7.67 3.37 1.00
C GLY A 198 7.76 3.44 -0.51
N ALA A 199 8.75 2.71 -1.02
CA ALA A 199 9.00 2.57 -2.44
C ALA A 199 9.70 1.24 -2.74
N PHE A 200 9.43 0.63 -3.90
CA PHE A 200 10.20 -0.51 -4.38
C PHE A 200 10.36 -0.48 -5.90
N ALA A 201 11.51 -0.94 -6.38
CA ALA A 201 11.82 -1.06 -7.79
C ALA A 201 11.01 -2.20 -8.44
N LEU A 202 10.55 -1.98 -9.66
CA LEU A 202 9.82 -2.97 -10.46
C LEU A 202 10.72 -3.94 -11.24
#